data_AF-A0A958TLQ1-F1
#
_entry.id   AF-A0A958TLQ1-F1
#
_cell.length_a   1.000
_cell.length_b   1.000
_cell.length_c   1.000
_cell.angle_alpha   90.00
_cell.angle_beta   90.00
_cell.angle_gamma   90.00
#
_symmetry.space_group_name_H-M   'P 1'
#
loop_
_entity.id
_entity.type
_entity.pdbx_description
1 polymer ?
#
loop_
_entity_poly.entity_id
_entity_poly.type
_entity_poly.pdbx_seq_one_letter_code
_entity_poly.pdbx_strand_id
1 'polypeptide(L)'
;DNFWTILSYFKSLKEIGRFSNKINSELKPIIKQLQVRYLNNNSHSERSNYSKLSYRNIELTSRIPNEKIKKNLDKLEIEFNGNINEHKAYDLVLATNMISVGLDVSRLGLMIMNGMPPNTAEYIQASSRVARKNEGLVITLYDPFNSRDLSYFEDFVQFHKTFYKQVEPLSVTPFAENALDKMLFTLILAYFRHTTPYTANNAATALIDDKVKNELRNNLLQLFQNHHFAQNDLQLITEKIDNILRDWKTKAEDLPDLKYFWRDHPKDSLIIPIQEKKNDDDTLTAMQSMRSVEPSAEILIRQY
;
A
#
# COMPACT_ATOMS: atom_id res chain seq x y z
N ASP A 1 21.81 0.02 20.99
CA ASP A 1 20.86 -0.39 19.94
C ASP A 1 19.88 0.72 19.53
N ASN A 2 19.04 1.24 20.43
CA ASN A 2 17.94 2.19 20.13
C ASN A 2 18.24 3.31 19.09
N PHE A 3 19.43 3.91 19.12
CA PHE A 3 19.82 5.04 18.25
C PHE A 3 20.76 4.65 17.10
N TRP A 4 21.08 3.36 16.93
CA TRP A 4 22.02 2.90 15.90
C TRP A 4 21.41 2.98 14.50
N THR A 5 20.17 2.53 14.36
CA THR A 5 19.45 2.53 13.09
C THR A 5 18.66 3.82 12.95
N ILE A 6 18.98 4.63 11.93
CA ILE A 6 18.25 5.85 11.59
C ILE A 6 17.13 5.50 10.62
N LEU A 7 15.88 5.70 11.04
CA LEU A 7 14.74 5.62 10.13
C LEU A 7 14.51 6.99 9.48
N SER A 8 14.85 7.11 8.20
CA SER A 8 14.66 8.31 7.40
C SER A 8 13.38 8.18 6.57
N TYR A 9 12.33 8.88 6.98
CA TYR A 9 11.06 8.95 6.27
C TYR A 9 11.10 10.05 5.21
N PHE A 10 10.51 9.77 4.05
CA PHE A 10 10.41 10.70 2.92
C PHE A 10 8.97 10.75 2.40
N LYS A 11 8.50 11.96 2.07
CA LYS A 11 7.19 12.20 1.45
C LYS A 11 7.08 11.67 0.02
N SER A 12 8.22 11.39 -0.66
CA SER A 12 8.21 10.91 -2.05
C SER A 12 9.31 9.89 -2.39
N LEU A 13 9.00 8.99 -3.33
CA LEU A 13 9.96 8.05 -3.91
C LEU A 13 11.10 8.74 -4.69
N LYS A 14 10.85 9.96 -5.18
CA LYS A 14 11.85 10.78 -5.89
C LYS A 14 12.95 11.23 -4.94
N GLU A 15 12.60 11.67 -3.74
CA GLU A 15 13.56 12.08 -2.72
C GLU A 15 14.36 10.88 -2.21
N ILE A 16 13.72 9.72 -2.01
CA ILE A 16 14.43 8.48 -1.67
C ILE A 16 15.47 8.13 -2.73
N GLY A 17 15.11 8.18 -4.01
CA GLY A 17 16.07 7.92 -5.10
C GLY A 17 17.27 8.87 -5.06
N ARG A 18 17.03 10.16 -4.83
CA ARG A 18 18.09 11.17 -4.68
C ARG A 18 18.98 10.88 -3.46
N PHE A 19 18.37 10.60 -2.31
CA PHE A 19 19.10 10.35 -1.07
C PHE A 19 19.88 9.03 -1.11
N SER A 20 19.29 7.98 -1.68
CA SER A 20 19.93 6.67 -1.87
C SER A 20 21.23 6.79 -2.67
N ASN A 21 21.22 7.57 -3.76
CA ASN A 21 22.44 7.86 -4.53
C ASN A 21 23.49 8.61 -3.70
N LYS A 22 23.05 9.56 -2.86
CA LYS A 22 23.93 10.36 -1.98
C LYS A 22 24.59 9.56 -0.86
N ILE A 23 24.05 8.41 -0.46
CA ILE A 23 24.67 7.55 0.57
C ILE A 23 26.11 7.20 0.17
N ASN A 24 26.30 6.79 -1.09
CA ASN A 24 27.61 6.36 -1.58
C ASN A 24 28.48 7.52 -2.06
N SER A 25 27.88 8.53 -2.71
CA SER A 25 28.63 9.63 -3.31
C SER A 25 29.01 10.74 -2.32
N GLU A 26 28.23 10.95 -1.25
CA GLU A 26 28.42 12.07 -0.30
C GLU A 26 28.59 11.57 1.14
N LEU A 27 27.61 10.80 1.65
CA LEU A 27 27.57 10.44 3.08
C LEU A 27 28.77 9.57 3.48
N LYS A 28 29.07 8.52 2.71
CA LYS A 28 30.20 7.61 2.97
C LYS A 28 31.55 8.35 2.95
N PRO A 29 31.88 9.19 1.95
CA PRO A 29 33.09 10.03 1.98
C PRO A 29 33.17 10.97 3.18
N ILE A 30 32.05 11.64 3.53
CA ILE A 30 32.01 12.58 4.67
C ILE A 30 32.29 11.84 5.98
N ILE A 31 31.61 10.72 6.24
CA ILE A 31 31.84 9.91 7.45
C ILE A 31 33.30 9.45 7.51
N LYS A 32 33.87 8.98 6.39
CA LYS A 32 35.28 8.61 6.32
C LYS A 32 36.20 9.77 6.69
N GLN A 33 35.94 10.97 6.16
CA GLN A 33 36.74 12.16 6.45
C GLN A 33 36.65 12.58 7.91
N LEU A 34 35.43 12.62 8.47
CA LEU A 34 35.20 12.95 9.87
C LEU A 34 35.90 11.96 10.80
N GLN A 35 35.83 10.68 10.48
CA GLN A 35 36.50 9.64 11.26
C GLN A 35 38.02 9.76 11.22
N VAL A 36 38.61 10.01 10.04
CA VAL A 36 40.05 10.28 9.93
C VAL A 36 40.46 11.49 10.77
N ARG A 37 39.66 12.56 10.73
CA ARG A 37 39.97 13.83 11.39
C ARG A 37 39.82 13.78 12.92
N TYR A 38 38.74 13.17 13.41
CA TYR A 38 38.34 13.30 14.82
C TYR A 38 38.60 12.05 15.66
N LEU A 39 38.71 10.88 15.04
CA LEU A 39 38.84 9.61 15.77
C LEU A 39 40.23 8.99 15.65
N ASN A 40 41.20 9.70 15.02
CA ASN A 40 42.59 9.26 14.86
C ASN A 40 42.67 7.79 14.45
N ASN A 41 42.21 7.51 13.22
CA ASN A 41 42.02 6.25 12.48
C ASN A 41 43.09 5.14 12.69
N ASN A 42 43.39 4.81 13.95
CA ASN A 42 44.56 4.06 14.40
C ASN A 42 44.30 2.56 14.37
N SER A 43 43.05 2.14 14.16
CA SER A 43 42.65 0.74 14.16
C SER A 43 41.81 0.40 12.92
N HIS A 44 42.04 -0.79 12.34
CA HIS A 44 41.19 -1.33 11.27
C HIS A 44 39.72 -1.47 11.68
N SER A 45 39.47 -1.58 12.99
CA SER A 45 38.15 -1.69 13.63
C SER A 45 37.26 -0.47 13.40
N GLU A 46 37.81 0.73 13.44
CA GLU A 46 37.04 1.97 13.30
C GLU A 46 36.49 2.18 11.89
N ARG A 47 37.17 1.67 10.85
CA ARG A 47 36.73 1.78 9.43
C ARG A 47 35.38 1.12 9.16
N SER A 48 34.86 0.32 10.09
CA SER A 48 33.57 -0.36 10.00
C SER A 48 32.38 0.60 9.92
N ASN A 49 32.53 1.87 10.33
CA ASN A 49 31.46 2.86 10.28
C ASN A 49 31.05 3.24 8.85
N TYR A 50 32.02 3.43 7.94
CA TYR A 50 31.72 3.84 6.56
C TYR A 50 31.92 2.71 5.54
N SER A 51 32.80 1.73 5.79
CA SER A 51 33.18 0.73 4.78
C SER A 51 31.99 -0.11 4.28
N LYS A 52 31.13 -0.56 5.21
CA LYS A 52 29.95 -1.41 4.95
C LYS A 52 28.63 -0.63 4.79
N LEU A 53 28.65 0.70 4.93
CA LEU A 53 27.45 1.56 4.90
C LEU A 53 26.60 1.36 3.62
N SER A 54 27.27 1.13 2.49
CA SER A 54 26.64 0.86 1.19
C SER A 54 25.69 -0.36 1.21
N TYR A 55 25.94 -1.32 2.10
CA TYR A 55 25.17 -2.57 2.22
C TYR A 55 24.34 -2.65 3.52
N ARG A 56 24.54 -1.71 4.44
CA ARG A 56 23.80 -1.61 5.72
C ARG A 56 22.69 -0.55 5.67
N ASN A 57 22.12 -0.35 4.48
CA ASN A 57 20.91 0.43 4.30
C ASN A 57 19.77 -0.46 3.76
N ILE A 58 18.53 -0.13 4.13
CA ILE A 58 17.32 -0.83 3.68
C ILE A 58 16.34 0.19 3.12
N GLU A 59 15.66 -0.18 2.04
CA GLU A 59 14.53 0.58 1.50
C GLU A 59 13.21 -0.11 1.85
N LEU A 60 12.27 0.65 2.40
CA LEU A 60 10.89 0.26 2.71
C LEU A 60 9.92 1.17 1.95
N THR A 61 9.75 0.88 0.67
CA THR A 61 8.94 1.69 -0.25
C THR A 61 8.00 0.81 -1.06
N SER A 62 7.02 1.42 -1.72
CA SER A 62 6.10 0.72 -2.62
C SER A 62 6.78 0.09 -3.84
N ARG A 63 8.04 0.45 -4.14
CA ARG A 63 8.84 -0.16 -5.22
C ARG A 63 9.36 -1.55 -4.85
N ILE A 64 9.42 -1.86 -3.56
CA ILE A 64 9.93 -3.16 -3.09
C ILE A 64 8.79 -4.18 -3.16
N PRO A 65 8.97 -5.31 -3.88
CA PRO A 65 7.98 -6.38 -3.92
C PRO A 65 7.63 -6.88 -2.52
N ASN A 66 6.34 -7.17 -2.27
CA ASN A 66 5.84 -7.57 -0.95
C ASN A 66 6.61 -8.75 -0.33
N GLU A 67 7.02 -9.73 -1.13
CA GLU A 67 7.81 -10.89 -0.68
C GLU A 67 9.16 -10.50 -0.05
N LYS A 68 9.74 -9.38 -0.48
CA LYS A 68 11.01 -8.86 0.03
C LYS A 68 10.81 -7.98 1.27
N ILE A 69 9.63 -7.41 1.47
CA ILE A 69 9.34 -6.55 2.63
C ILE A 69 9.51 -7.33 3.93
N LYS A 70 8.94 -8.54 4.04
CA LYS A 70 9.09 -9.36 5.25
C LYS A 70 10.56 -9.66 5.56
N LYS A 71 11.34 -10.06 4.55
CA LYS A 71 12.80 -10.27 4.69
C LYS A 71 13.54 -9.01 5.13
N ASN A 72 13.10 -7.84 4.67
CA ASN A 72 13.68 -6.57 5.09
C ASN A 72 13.31 -6.22 6.54
N LEU A 73 12.12 -6.58 7.01
CA LEU A 73 11.74 -6.43 8.41
C LEU A 73 12.57 -7.35 9.32
N ASP A 74 12.72 -8.62 8.96
CA ASP A 74 13.54 -9.57 9.73
C ASP A 74 14.98 -9.06 9.89
N LYS A 75 15.51 -8.42 8.85
CA LYS A 75 16.82 -7.74 8.87
C LYS A 75 16.84 -6.52 9.80
N LEU A 76 15.74 -5.79 9.88
CA LEU A 76 15.62 -4.62 10.76
C LEU A 76 15.44 -5.02 12.21
N GLU A 77 15.04 -6.24 12.55
CA GLU A 77 15.02 -6.74 13.93
C GLU A 77 16.42 -7.01 14.49
N ILE A 78 17.46 -7.10 13.65
CA ILE A 78 18.84 -7.33 14.08
C ILE A 78 19.34 -6.16 14.93
N GLU A 79 19.54 -6.41 16.22
CA GLU A 79 20.01 -5.44 17.21
C GLU A 79 21.52 -5.17 17.08
N PHE A 80 21.92 -3.93 17.39
CA PHE A 80 23.31 -3.56 17.57
C PHE A 80 23.80 -3.99 18.95
N ASN A 81 24.73 -4.95 18.96
CA ASN A 81 25.29 -5.59 20.15
C ASN A 81 26.44 -4.82 20.83
N GLY A 82 26.72 -3.58 20.41
CA GLY A 82 27.84 -2.79 20.96
C GLY A 82 29.19 -3.03 20.27
N ASN A 83 29.33 -4.06 19.43
CA ASN A 83 30.58 -4.35 18.73
C ASN A 83 30.58 -3.78 17.31
N ILE A 84 31.34 -2.71 17.10
CA ILE A 84 31.40 -1.97 15.84
C ILE A 84 32.02 -2.76 14.67
N ASN A 85 32.81 -3.79 14.96
CA ASN A 85 33.57 -4.53 13.94
C ASN A 85 32.70 -5.60 13.26
N GLU A 86 31.86 -6.24 14.06
CA GLU A 86 31.14 -7.45 13.70
C GLU A 86 29.62 -7.29 13.70
N HIS A 87 29.10 -6.10 14.03
CA HIS A 87 27.65 -5.92 14.00
C HIS A 87 27.07 -6.12 12.60
N LYS A 88 25.86 -6.69 12.60
CA LYS A 88 25.04 -6.91 11.41
C LYS A 88 23.80 -6.00 11.40
N ALA A 89 23.65 -5.16 12.43
CA ALA A 89 22.59 -4.17 12.51
C ALA A 89 22.69 -3.20 11.32
N TYR A 90 21.53 -2.84 10.78
CA TYR A 90 21.43 -1.89 9.68
C TYR A 90 21.55 -0.46 10.22
N ASP A 91 22.22 0.41 9.48
CA ASP A 91 22.50 1.79 9.91
C ASP A 91 21.38 2.74 9.50
N LEU A 92 20.76 2.50 8.33
CA LEU A 92 19.86 3.45 7.70
C LEU A 92 18.67 2.75 7.05
N VAL A 93 17.48 3.28 7.28
CA VAL A 93 16.24 2.83 6.63
C VAL A 93 15.65 4.00 5.87
N LEU A 94 15.42 3.82 4.57
CA LEU A 94 14.73 4.79 3.72
C LEU A 94 13.29 4.33 3.58
N ALA A 95 12.34 5.11 4.08
CA ALA A 95 10.93 4.72 4.09
C ALA A 95 10.01 5.80 3.53
N THR A 96 8.89 5.40 2.93
CA THR A 96 7.72 6.26 2.70
C THR A 96 6.59 5.89 3.67
N ASN A 97 5.35 6.27 3.33
CA ASN A 97 4.12 5.75 3.91
C ASN A 97 4.10 4.25 4.21
N MET A 98 4.89 3.42 3.52
CA MET A 98 4.96 1.98 3.79
C MET A 98 5.29 1.63 5.24
N ILE A 99 6.02 2.48 5.98
CA ILE A 99 6.27 2.26 7.41
C ILE A 99 4.99 2.43 8.26
N SER A 100 4.02 3.22 7.80
CA SER A 100 2.79 3.53 8.53
C SER A 100 1.75 2.39 8.46
N VAL A 101 1.80 1.53 7.43
CA VAL A 101 0.79 0.51 7.11
C VAL A 101 0.96 -0.80 7.92
N GLY A 102 1.45 -0.72 9.16
CA GLY A 102 1.45 -1.88 10.07
C GLY A 102 2.71 -2.73 10.07
N LEU A 103 3.83 -2.24 9.52
CA LEU A 103 5.15 -2.83 9.75
C LEU A 103 5.58 -2.54 11.20
N ASP A 104 5.89 -3.56 11.99
CA ASP A 104 6.30 -3.43 13.39
C ASP A 104 7.77 -3.81 13.55
N VAL A 105 8.61 -2.85 13.96
CA VAL A 105 10.00 -3.09 14.35
C VAL A 105 10.22 -2.37 15.68
N SER A 106 10.08 -3.10 16.78
CA SER A 106 9.96 -2.47 18.10
C SER A 106 11.24 -1.79 18.62
N ARG A 107 12.40 -2.07 18.01
CA ARG A 107 13.71 -1.57 18.47
C ARG A 107 14.11 -0.20 17.91
N LEU A 108 13.38 0.32 16.92
CA LEU A 108 13.72 1.61 16.31
C LEU A 108 13.44 2.75 17.29
N GLY A 109 14.48 3.51 17.64
CA GLY A 109 14.41 4.64 18.58
C GLY A 109 14.73 6.01 17.97
N LEU A 110 15.16 6.08 16.70
CA LEU A 110 15.50 7.34 16.02
C LEU A 110 14.82 7.45 14.66
N MET A 111 14.11 8.55 14.44
CA MET A 111 13.49 8.90 13.15
C MET A 111 13.92 10.28 12.68
N ILE A 112 14.13 10.40 11.37
CA ILE A 112 14.23 11.67 10.65
C ILE A 112 13.05 11.75 9.70
N MET A 113 12.17 12.74 9.89
CA MET A 113 11.06 13.05 9.00
C MET A 113 11.51 14.12 8.00
N ASN A 114 11.76 13.75 6.74
CA ASN A 114 12.16 14.70 5.69
C ASN A 114 10.92 15.32 5.02
N GLY A 115 10.53 16.49 5.51
CA GLY A 115 9.36 17.25 5.08
C GLY A 115 8.07 16.79 5.75
N MET A 116 7.02 17.60 5.63
CA MET A 116 5.69 17.23 6.10
C MET A 116 5.06 16.21 5.13
N PRO A 117 4.51 15.09 5.62
CA PRO A 117 3.70 14.19 4.81
C PRO A 117 2.47 14.88 4.20
N PRO A 118 1.87 14.32 3.14
CA PRO A 118 0.70 14.90 2.49
C PRO A 118 -0.53 15.07 3.39
N ASN A 119 -0.68 14.26 4.44
CA ASN A 119 -1.81 14.31 5.37
C ASN A 119 -1.32 14.17 6.83
N THR A 120 -2.09 14.71 7.77
CA THR A 120 -1.72 14.70 9.19
C THR A 120 -1.76 13.28 9.77
N ALA A 121 -2.69 12.45 9.29
CA ALA A 121 -2.80 11.05 9.71
C ALA A 121 -1.50 10.27 9.46
N GLU A 122 -0.89 10.44 8.30
CA GLU A 122 0.37 9.79 7.90
C GLU A 122 1.53 10.29 8.74
N TYR A 123 1.60 11.58 9.07
CA TYR A 123 2.57 12.11 10.02
C TYR A 123 2.49 11.39 11.37
N ILE A 124 1.29 11.27 11.93
CA ILE A 124 1.05 10.58 13.21
C ILE A 124 1.42 9.10 13.10
N GLN A 125 0.95 8.43 12.05
CA GLN A 125 1.17 6.99 11.87
C GLN A 125 2.62 6.64 11.55
N ALA A 126 3.39 7.53 10.91
CA ALA A 126 4.81 7.34 10.63
C ALA A 126 5.65 7.64 11.88
N SER A 127 5.47 8.80 12.51
CA SER A 127 6.23 9.22 13.69
C SER A 127 6.03 8.27 14.89
N SER A 128 4.84 7.69 15.04
CA SER A 128 4.55 6.67 16.08
C SER A 128 5.16 5.28 15.82
N ARG A 129 5.94 5.10 14.75
CA ARG A 129 6.64 3.83 14.45
C ARG A 129 7.98 3.69 15.15
N VAL A 130 8.43 4.76 15.80
CA VAL A 130 9.66 4.80 16.58
C VAL A 130 9.31 4.98 18.06
N ALA A 131 10.23 4.61 18.96
CA ALA A 131 10.08 4.78 20.40
C ALA A 131 8.97 3.92 21.04
N ARG A 132 8.75 2.69 20.56
CA ARG A 132 7.70 1.80 21.08
C ARG A 132 8.03 1.12 22.40
N LYS A 133 9.28 0.66 22.56
CA LYS A 133 9.75 -0.02 23.78
C LYS A 133 10.44 0.91 24.77
N ASN A 134 11.17 1.89 24.24
CA ASN A 134 12.03 2.80 24.99
C ASN A 134 11.78 4.23 24.52
N GLU A 135 12.27 5.21 25.27
CA GLU A 135 12.35 6.60 24.82
C GLU A 135 13.07 6.68 23.46
N GLY A 136 12.57 7.56 22.60
CA GLY A 136 13.14 7.78 21.28
C GLY A 136 12.92 9.19 20.79
N LEU A 137 13.56 9.50 19.67
CA LEU A 137 13.67 10.84 19.14
C LEU A 137 13.18 10.86 17.69
N VAL A 138 12.25 11.77 17.41
CA VAL A 138 11.81 12.09 16.06
C VAL A 138 12.27 13.51 15.74
N ILE A 139 13.11 13.65 14.71
CA ILE A 139 13.59 14.94 14.21
C ILE A 139 12.85 15.24 12.92
N THR A 140 12.16 16.37 12.84
CA THR A 140 11.49 16.79 11.61
C THR A 140 12.32 17.85 10.90
N LEU A 141 12.66 17.60 9.63
CA LEU A 141 13.44 18.47 8.76
C LEU A 141 12.52 19.05 7.69
N TYR A 142 12.21 20.34 7.77
CA TYR A 142 11.36 21.04 6.81
C TYR A 142 12.19 21.68 5.69
N ASP A 143 11.68 21.63 4.46
CA ASP A 143 12.29 22.32 3.32
C ASP A 143 11.88 23.80 3.32
N PRO A 144 12.82 24.75 3.49
CA PRO A 144 12.50 26.18 3.54
C PRO A 144 11.98 26.73 2.21
N PHE A 145 12.19 26.03 1.09
CA PHE A 145 11.65 26.42 -0.21
C PHE A 145 10.25 25.86 -0.48
N ASN A 146 9.74 25.01 0.41
CA ASN A 146 8.40 24.47 0.33
C ASN A 146 7.47 25.23 1.29
N SER A 147 6.50 25.97 0.74
CA SER A 147 5.59 26.81 1.52
C SER A 147 4.78 26.05 2.57
N ARG A 148 4.40 24.80 2.28
CA ARG A 148 3.70 23.93 3.23
C ARG A 148 4.62 23.58 4.39
N ASP A 149 5.82 23.09 4.11
CA ASP A 149 6.80 22.74 5.15
C ASP A 149 7.17 23.97 6.00
N LEU A 150 7.30 25.16 5.39
CA LEU A 150 7.54 26.42 6.10
C LEU A 150 6.42 26.77 7.08
N SER A 151 5.14 26.66 6.65
CA SER A 151 4.00 26.91 7.55
C SER A 151 3.98 25.95 8.74
N TYR A 152 4.27 24.66 8.53
CA TYR A 152 4.39 23.70 9.64
C TYR A 152 5.59 23.98 10.54
N PHE A 153 6.68 24.52 10.01
CA PHE A 153 7.84 24.93 10.81
C PHE A 153 7.50 26.14 11.69
N GLU A 154 6.85 27.16 11.15
CA GLU A 154 6.44 28.37 11.88
C GLU A 154 5.43 28.04 12.99
N ASP A 155 4.48 27.15 12.73
CA ASP A 155 3.43 26.74 13.67
C ASP A 155 3.76 25.45 14.43
N PHE A 156 5.02 24.97 14.43
CA PHE A 156 5.38 23.62 14.88
C PHE A 156 4.81 23.23 16.25
N VAL A 157 4.93 24.12 17.24
CA VAL A 157 4.44 23.88 18.61
C VAL A 157 2.91 23.82 18.63
N GLN A 158 2.24 24.72 17.91
CA GLN A 158 0.79 24.78 17.88
C GLN A 158 0.20 23.58 17.12
N PHE A 159 0.84 23.19 16.02
CA PHE A 159 0.55 21.96 15.29
C PHE A 159 0.61 20.76 16.23
N HIS A 160 1.73 20.51 16.92
CA HIS A 160 1.87 19.34 17.81
C HIS A 160 0.89 19.34 19.01
N LYS A 161 0.44 20.51 19.46
CA LYS A 161 -0.62 20.61 20.49
C LYS A 161 -2.00 20.22 19.97
N THR A 162 -2.24 20.29 18.66
CA THR A 162 -3.58 20.18 18.06
C THR A 162 -3.70 19.20 16.89
N PHE A 163 -2.63 18.54 16.49
CA PHE A 163 -2.51 17.65 15.33
C PHE A 163 -3.61 16.59 15.22
N TYR A 164 -4.09 16.01 16.32
CA TYR A 164 -5.24 15.09 16.26
C TYR A 164 -6.54 15.73 15.74
N LYS A 165 -6.74 17.03 15.96
CA LYS A 165 -7.89 17.80 15.42
C LYS A 165 -7.73 18.11 13.93
N GLN A 166 -6.51 18.05 13.42
CA GLN A 166 -6.17 18.33 12.03
C GLN A 166 -6.15 17.07 11.16
N VAL A 167 -6.48 15.91 11.75
CA VAL A 167 -6.69 14.68 10.98
C VAL A 167 -7.91 14.87 10.10
N GLU A 168 -7.70 14.82 8.79
CA GLU A 168 -8.76 14.98 7.82
C GLU A 168 -9.76 13.82 7.97
N PRO A 169 -11.08 14.10 8.07
CA PRO A 169 -12.07 13.04 8.09
C PRO A 169 -11.99 12.29 6.76
N LEU A 170 -11.90 10.96 6.82
CA LEU A 170 -12.02 10.12 5.64
C LEU A 170 -13.46 10.21 5.14
N SER A 171 -13.70 11.01 4.10
CA SER A 171 -14.96 10.98 3.37
C SER A 171 -14.99 9.72 2.52
N VAL A 172 -15.99 8.87 2.74
CA VAL A 172 -16.27 7.71 1.90
C VAL A 172 -17.62 7.96 1.25
N THR A 173 -17.69 7.85 -0.07
CA THR A 173 -18.97 7.84 -0.79
C THR A 173 -19.39 6.38 -0.95
N PRO A 174 -20.37 5.89 -0.17
CA PRO A 174 -20.88 4.53 -0.32
C PRO A 174 -21.36 4.32 -1.75
N PHE A 175 -21.20 3.09 -2.27
CA PHE A 175 -21.70 2.71 -3.61
C PHE A 175 -21.25 3.62 -4.76
N ALA A 176 -20.14 4.35 -4.59
CA ALA A 176 -19.52 5.10 -5.68
C ALA A 176 -19.38 4.19 -6.92
N GLU A 177 -19.71 4.73 -8.09
CA GLU A 177 -19.83 3.94 -9.32
C GLU A 177 -18.56 3.12 -9.61
N ASN A 178 -17.40 3.76 -9.50
CA ASN A 178 -16.10 3.10 -9.66
C ASN A 178 -15.85 1.96 -8.65
N ALA A 179 -16.41 2.04 -7.45
CA ALA A 179 -16.30 0.95 -6.46
C ALA A 179 -17.21 -0.22 -6.82
N LEU A 180 -18.43 0.06 -7.33
CA LEU A 180 -19.33 -0.96 -7.84
C LEU A 180 -18.72 -1.69 -9.04
N ASP A 181 -18.18 -0.96 -10.02
CA ASP A 181 -17.56 -1.56 -11.20
C ASP A 181 -16.39 -2.49 -10.88
N LYS A 182 -15.67 -2.20 -9.79
CA LYS A 182 -14.52 -3.00 -9.35
C LYS A 182 -14.90 -4.22 -8.52
N MET A 183 -15.91 -4.10 -7.66
CA MET A 183 -16.16 -5.10 -6.61
C MET A 183 -17.50 -5.83 -6.73
N LEU A 184 -18.49 -5.28 -7.43
CA LEU A 184 -19.84 -5.84 -7.43
C LEU A 184 -19.89 -7.24 -8.02
N PHE A 185 -19.19 -7.51 -9.13
CA PHE A 185 -19.11 -8.86 -9.69
C PHE A 185 -18.47 -9.85 -8.71
N THR A 186 -17.38 -9.45 -8.04
CA THR A 186 -16.70 -10.29 -7.04
C THR A 186 -17.64 -10.61 -5.88
N LEU A 187 -18.41 -9.62 -5.42
CA LEU A 187 -19.40 -9.78 -4.36
C LEU A 187 -20.51 -10.75 -4.79
N ILE A 188 -21.09 -10.56 -5.97
CA ILE A 188 -22.16 -11.41 -6.52
C ILE A 188 -21.67 -12.85 -6.65
N LEU A 189 -20.46 -13.04 -7.17
CA LEU A 189 -19.87 -14.37 -7.33
C LEU A 189 -19.61 -15.06 -6.00
N ALA A 190 -19.05 -14.33 -5.02
CA ALA A 190 -18.83 -14.85 -3.68
C ALA A 190 -20.17 -15.22 -3.02
N TYR A 191 -21.15 -14.31 -3.08
CA TYR A 191 -22.49 -14.53 -2.54
C TYR A 191 -23.15 -15.77 -3.16
N PHE A 192 -23.12 -15.89 -4.49
CA PHE A 192 -23.69 -17.04 -5.21
C PHE A 192 -23.06 -18.35 -4.76
N ARG A 193 -21.73 -18.44 -4.72
CA ARG A 193 -21.01 -19.67 -4.34
C ARG A 193 -21.21 -20.05 -2.87
N HIS A 194 -21.47 -19.08 -1.99
CA HIS A 194 -21.68 -19.33 -0.56
C HIS A 194 -23.14 -19.62 -0.19
N THR A 195 -24.11 -19.19 -1.00
CA THR A 195 -25.55 -19.33 -0.70
C THR A 195 -26.25 -20.41 -1.53
N THR A 196 -25.59 -20.92 -2.56
CA THR A 196 -26.16 -21.92 -3.48
C THR A 196 -25.30 -23.20 -3.50
N PRO A 197 -25.84 -24.34 -3.96
CA PRO A 197 -25.06 -25.58 -4.10
C PRO A 197 -24.02 -25.54 -5.23
N TYR A 198 -23.97 -24.48 -6.04
CA TYR A 198 -23.08 -24.34 -7.19
C TYR A 198 -21.66 -23.90 -6.80
N THR A 199 -21.01 -24.66 -5.91
CA THR A 199 -19.70 -24.29 -5.34
C THR A 199 -18.52 -24.74 -6.20
N ALA A 200 -18.70 -25.84 -6.94
CA ALA A 200 -17.68 -26.51 -7.73
C ALA A 200 -17.21 -25.63 -8.90
N ASN A 201 -15.95 -25.77 -9.30
CA ASN A 201 -15.34 -24.88 -10.31
C ASN A 201 -16.09 -24.89 -11.65
N ASN A 202 -16.64 -26.04 -12.05
CA ASN A 202 -17.41 -26.24 -13.27
C ASN A 202 -18.91 -25.89 -13.15
N ALA A 203 -19.35 -25.34 -12.02
CA ALA A 203 -20.74 -24.95 -11.80
C ALA A 203 -21.05 -23.52 -12.29
N ALA A 204 -20.12 -22.86 -12.99
CA ALA A 204 -20.30 -21.49 -13.47
C ALA A 204 -21.42 -21.36 -14.52
N THR A 205 -21.87 -22.46 -15.14
CA THR A 205 -22.99 -22.51 -16.08
C THR A 205 -24.37 -22.54 -15.42
N ALA A 206 -24.45 -22.64 -14.09
CA ALA A 206 -25.72 -22.71 -13.36
C ALA A 206 -26.66 -21.53 -13.60
N LEU A 207 -26.13 -20.37 -14.00
CA LEU A 207 -26.89 -19.16 -14.28
C LEU A 207 -27.63 -19.16 -15.63
N ILE A 208 -27.47 -20.21 -16.44
CA ILE A 208 -28.30 -20.45 -17.63
C ILE A 208 -29.76 -20.69 -17.22
N ASP A 209 -30.00 -21.33 -16.07
CA ASP A 209 -31.35 -21.52 -15.53
C ASP A 209 -31.91 -20.18 -15.01
N ASP A 210 -32.95 -19.68 -15.67
CA ASP A 210 -33.62 -18.44 -15.29
C ASP A 210 -34.20 -18.48 -13.87
N LYS A 211 -34.54 -19.66 -13.32
CA LYS A 211 -34.96 -19.75 -11.92
C LYS A 211 -33.82 -19.39 -10.98
N VAL A 212 -32.64 -19.97 -11.22
CA VAL A 212 -31.42 -19.70 -10.43
C VAL A 212 -31.00 -18.24 -10.56
N LYS A 213 -31.01 -17.70 -11.79
CA LYS A 213 -30.70 -16.30 -12.06
C LYS A 213 -31.66 -15.35 -11.35
N ASN A 214 -32.96 -15.58 -11.45
CA ASN A 214 -33.99 -14.71 -10.86
C ASN A 214 -33.98 -14.79 -9.33
N GLU A 215 -33.74 -15.97 -8.75
CA GLU A 215 -33.57 -16.13 -7.31
C GLU A 215 -32.37 -15.34 -6.80
N LEU A 216 -31.20 -15.48 -7.46
CA LEU A 216 -30.01 -14.71 -7.13
C LEU A 216 -30.26 -13.20 -7.22
N ARG A 217 -30.89 -12.74 -8.31
CA ARG A 217 -31.24 -11.33 -8.51
C ARG A 217 -32.11 -10.80 -7.37
N ASN A 218 -33.19 -11.51 -7.04
CA ASN A 218 -34.12 -11.07 -6.00
C ASN A 218 -33.45 -11.01 -4.62
N ASN A 219 -32.61 -12.01 -4.30
CA ASN A 219 -31.86 -12.04 -3.05
C ASN A 219 -30.88 -10.86 -2.93
N LEU A 220 -30.17 -10.52 -4.02
CA LEU A 220 -29.27 -9.37 -4.05
C LEU A 220 -30.03 -8.04 -3.90
N LEU A 221 -31.16 -7.88 -4.59
CA LEU A 221 -31.99 -6.68 -4.47
C LEU A 221 -32.52 -6.50 -3.05
N GLN A 222 -32.98 -7.58 -2.40
CA GLN A 222 -33.42 -7.54 -1.02
C GLN A 222 -32.27 -7.16 -0.07
N LEU A 223 -31.05 -7.65 -0.33
CA LEU A 223 -29.86 -7.31 0.45
C LEU A 223 -29.56 -5.80 0.37
N PHE A 224 -29.54 -5.22 -0.83
CA PHE A 224 -29.25 -3.79 -1.00
C PHE A 224 -30.39 -2.88 -0.55
N GLN A 225 -31.65 -3.27 -0.73
CA GLN A 225 -32.81 -2.52 -0.23
C GLN A 225 -32.80 -2.37 1.29
N ASN A 226 -32.32 -3.39 2.01
CA ASN A 226 -32.21 -3.36 3.47
C ASN A 226 -30.95 -2.63 3.98
N HIS A 227 -30.06 -2.18 3.09
CA HIS A 227 -28.80 -1.54 3.47
C HIS A 227 -28.98 -0.02 3.60
N HIS A 228 -28.72 0.52 4.80
CA HIS A 228 -28.96 1.93 5.14
C HIS A 228 -28.34 2.92 4.13
N PHE A 229 -27.11 2.66 3.69
CA PHE A 229 -26.39 3.56 2.78
C PHE A 229 -26.76 3.40 1.29
N ALA A 230 -27.55 2.39 0.92
CA ALA A 230 -27.80 2.09 -0.51
C ALA A 230 -29.02 2.81 -1.08
N GLN A 231 -29.85 3.45 -0.24
CA GLN A 231 -31.18 3.96 -0.61
C GLN A 231 -31.16 4.91 -1.81
N ASN A 232 -30.14 5.76 -1.91
CA ASN A 232 -30.01 6.73 -3.01
C ASN A 232 -29.43 6.11 -4.30
N ASP A 233 -28.76 4.96 -4.19
CA ASP A 233 -28.03 4.32 -5.29
C ASP A 233 -28.70 3.03 -5.78
N LEU A 234 -29.88 2.68 -5.25
CA LEU A 234 -30.59 1.43 -5.56
C LEU A 234 -30.82 1.24 -7.07
N GLN A 235 -31.13 2.31 -7.79
CA GLN A 235 -31.33 2.25 -9.24
C GLN A 235 -30.04 1.87 -9.97
N LEU A 236 -28.93 2.55 -9.65
CA LEU A 236 -27.61 2.28 -10.22
C LEU A 236 -27.14 0.86 -9.88
N ILE A 237 -27.30 0.45 -8.63
CA ILE A 237 -26.92 -0.89 -8.16
C ILE A 237 -27.73 -1.96 -8.91
N THR A 238 -29.05 -1.76 -9.06
CA THR A 238 -29.93 -2.69 -9.78
C THR A 238 -29.50 -2.85 -11.23
N GLU A 239 -29.23 -1.73 -11.93
CA GLU A 239 -28.77 -1.74 -13.30
C GLU A 239 -27.45 -2.51 -13.45
N LYS A 240 -26.47 -2.26 -12.57
CA LYS A 240 -25.19 -2.97 -12.60
C LYS A 240 -25.32 -4.46 -12.27
N ILE A 241 -26.18 -4.84 -11.31
CA ILE A 241 -26.50 -6.25 -11.04
C ILE A 241 -27.06 -6.91 -12.31
N ASP A 242 -28.03 -6.26 -12.96
CA ASP A 242 -28.69 -6.81 -14.15
C ASP A 242 -27.71 -6.99 -15.32
N ASN A 243 -26.83 -6.02 -15.54
CA ASN A 243 -25.76 -6.12 -16.53
C ASN A 243 -24.82 -7.28 -16.23
N ILE A 244 -24.34 -7.42 -14.99
CA ILE A 244 -23.45 -8.52 -14.59
C ILE A 244 -24.13 -9.89 -14.78
N LEU A 245 -25.38 -10.04 -14.34
CA LEU A 245 -26.10 -11.32 -14.46
C LEU A 245 -26.45 -11.65 -15.92
N ARG A 246 -26.67 -10.64 -16.76
CA ARG A 246 -26.83 -10.81 -18.20
C ARG A 246 -25.54 -11.31 -18.82
N ASP A 247 -24.43 -10.60 -18.61
CA ASP A 247 -23.15 -10.89 -19.26
C ASP A 247 -22.59 -12.25 -18.79
N TRP A 248 -22.79 -12.61 -17.51
CA TRP A 248 -22.48 -13.95 -17.02
C TRP A 248 -23.34 -15.00 -17.74
N LYS A 249 -24.67 -14.84 -17.81
CA LYS A 249 -25.54 -15.80 -18.51
C LYS A 249 -25.09 -16.00 -19.97
N THR A 250 -24.86 -14.91 -20.70
CA THR A 250 -24.39 -14.97 -22.09
C THR A 250 -23.08 -15.75 -22.22
N LYS A 251 -22.10 -15.46 -21.35
CA LYS A 251 -20.82 -16.20 -21.36
C LYS A 251 -20.98 -17.68 -21.01
N ALA A 252 -21.94 -18.03 -20.16
CA ALA A 252 -22.26 -19.41 -19.83
C ALA A 252 -22.96 -20.15 -20.98
N GLU A 253 -23.80 -19.47 -21.76
CA GLU A 253 -24.44 -20.02 -22.96
C GLU A 253 -23.41 -20.25 -24.09
N ASP A 254 -22.45 -19.34 -24.24
CA ASP A 254 -21.39 -19.44 -25.26
C ASP A 254 -20.35 -20.53 -24.95
N LEU A 255 -20.12 -20.84 -23.66
CA LEU A 255 -19.10 -21.77 -23.18
C LEU A 255 -19.70 -22.88 -22.30
N PRO A 256 -20.06 -24.05 -22.86
CA PRO A 256 -20.68 -25.13 -22.10
C PRO A 256 -19.83 -25.72 -20.95
N ASP A 257 -18.49 -25.63 -21.03
CA ASP A 257 -17.55 -26.04 -19.96
C ASP A 257 -16.99 -24.82 -19.19
N LEU A 258 -17.77 -23.74 -19.08
CA LEU A 258 -17.37 -22.54 -18.34
C LEU A 258 -17.04 -22.90 -16.89
N LYS A 259 -15.84 -22.48 -16.46
CA LYS A 259 -15.37 -22.64 -15.08
C LYS A 259 -15.26 -21.29 -14.39
N TYR A 260 -15.37 -21.27 -13.06
CA TYR A 260 -15.12 -20.03 -12.31
C TYR A 260 -13.70 -19.51 -12.57
N PHE A 261 -12.71 -20.41 -12.48
CA PHE A 261 -11.33 -20.10 -12.81
C PHE A 261 -10.62 -21.32 -13.40
N TRP A 262 -9.93 -21.13 -14.52
CA TRP A 262 -9.15 -22.15 -15.20
C TRP A 262 -7.76 -21.61 -15.52
N ARG A 263 -6.77 -22.09 -14.77
CA ARG A 263 -5.38 -21.62 -14.85
C ARG A 263 -4.77 -21.77 -16.24
N ASP A 264 -5.00 -22.90 -16.90
CA ASP A 264 -4.38 -23.22 -18.20
C ASP A 264 -5.12 -22.55 -19.37
N HIS A 265 -6.39 -22.18 -19.16
CA HIS A 265 -7.25 -21.55 -20.15
C HIS A 265 -7.97 -20.32 -19.54
N PRO A 266 -7.24 -19.23 -19.26
CA PRO A 266 -7.81 -18.05 -18.59
C PRO A 266 -8.92 -17.38 -19.40
N LYS A 267 -8.91 -17.50 -20.73
CA LYS A 267 -9.99 -17.01 -21.62
C LYS A 267 -11.32 -17.75 -21.42
N ASP A 268 -11.25 -19.01 -21.00
CA ASP A 268 -12.40 -19.88 -20.77
C ASP A 268 -12.84 -19.85 -19.29
N SER A 269 -12.29 -18.92 -18.52
CA SER A 269 -12.69 -18.65 -17.14
C SER A 269 -13.77 -17.59 -17.08
N LEU A 270 -14.72 -17.74 -16.16
CA LEU A 270 -15.68 -16.69 -15.85
C LEU A 270 -14.93 -15.47 -15.29
N ILE A 271 -14.07 -15.68 -14.30
CA ILE A 271 -13.31 -14.63 -13.61
C ILE A 271 -12.14 -14.19 -14.48
N ILE A 272 -12.10 -12.88 -14.77
CA ILE A 272 -10.93 -12.22 -15.35
C ILE A 272 -10.26 -11.36 -14.28
N PRO A 273 -8.93 -11.44 -14.06
CA PRO A 273 -8.22 -10.53 -13.18
C PRO A 273 -8.43 -9.08 -13.62
N ILE A 274 -8.63 -8.15 -12.69
CA ILE A 274 -8.82 -6.74 -13.02
C ILE A 274 -7.65 -6.12 -13.83
N GLN A 275 -6.44 -6.67 -13.70
CA GLN A 275 -5.26 -6.22 -14.47
C GLN A 275 -5.32 -6.62 -15.95
N GLU A 276 -6.16 -7.59 -16.29
CA GLU A 276 -6.38 -8.09 -17.65
C GLU A 276 -7.66 -7.52 -18.28
N LYS A 277 -8.32 -6.57 -17.59
CA LYS A 277 -9.47 -5.83 -18.11
C LYS A 277 -9.04 -5.11 -19.40
N LYS A 278 -9.75 -5.37 -20.51
CA LYS A 278 -9.39 -4.80 -21.82
C LYS A 278 -10.19 -3.55 -22.11
N ASN A 279 -11.49 -3.60 -21.82
CA ASN A 279 -12.42 -2.51 -22.07
C ASN A 279 -13.20 -2.19 -20.80
N ASP A 280 -13.69 -0.94 -20.69
CA ASP A 280 -14.51 -0.53 -19.55
C ASP A 280 -15.82 -1.33 -19.44
N ASP A 281 -16.33 -1.81 -20.57
CA ASP A 281 -17.51 -2.66 -20.70
C ASP A 281 -17.32 -4.09 -20.15
N ASP A 282 -16.10 -4.51 -19.80
CA ASP A 282 -15.85 -5.82 -19.20
C ASP A 282 -16.37 -5.85 -17.74
N THR A 283 -17.61 -6.30 -17.56
CA THR A 283 -18.28 -6.38 -16.25
C THR A 283 -17.86 -7.58 -15.40
N LEU A 284 -17.32 -8.64 -16.02
CA LEU A 284 -16.95 -9.91 -15.37
C LEU A 284 -15.50 -9.94 -14.86
N THR A 285 -15.04 -8.82 -14.29
CA THR A 285 -13.70 -8.69 -13.72
C THR A 285 -13.74 -8.79 -12.21
N ALA A 286 -12.86 -9.60 -11.63
CA ALA A 286 -12.79 -9.78 -10.18
C ALA A 286 -11.50 -9.23 -9.60
N MET A 287 -11.63 -8.56 -8.44
CA MET A 287 -10.47 -8.15 -7.66
C MET A 287 -9.82 -9.37 -7.01
N GLN A 288 -8.54 -9.60 -7.34
CA GLN A 288 -7.73 -10.66 -6.73
C GLN A 288 -6.86 -10.15 -5.57
N SER A 289 -6.81 -8.83 -5.35
CA SER A 289 -6.02 -8.18 -4.32
C SER A 289 -6.70 -6.90 -3.88
N MET A 290 -6.72 -6.63 -2.56
CA MET A 290 -7.29 -5.42 -1.95
C MET A 290 -6.33 -4.22 -1.96
N ARG A 291 -5.12 -4.34 -2.52
CA ARG A 291 -4.22 -3.19 -2.73
C ARG A 291 -4.51 -2.53 -4.06
N SER A 292 -4.18 -1.25 -4.19
CA SER A 292 -4.26 -0.47 -5.43
C SER A 292 -3.50 -1.19 -6.56
N VAL A 293 -4.21 -1.94 -7.37
CA VAL A 293 -3.72 -2.53 -8.63
C VAL A 293 -4.53 -1.95 -9.76
N GLU A 294 -4.50 -0.63 -9.89
CA GLU A 294 -4.87 -0.03 -11.17
C GLU A 294 -3.66 -0.16 -12.10
N PRO A 295 -3.83 -0.73 -13.30
CA PRO A 295 -2.85 -0.50 -14.36
C PRO A 295 -2.77 1.01 -14.64
N SER A 296 -1.61 1.47 -15.09
CA SER A 296 -1.37 2.88 -15.43
C SER A 296 -2.44 3.40 -16.40
N ALA A 297 -3.14 4.48 -16.02
CA ALA A 297 -4.10 5.15 -16.89
C ALA A 297 -3.38 6.05 -17.90
N GLU A 298 -3.77 5.98 -19.18
CA GLU A 298 -3.36 6.95 -20.19
C GLU A 298 -4.24 8.20 -20.08
N ILE A 299 -3.61 9.36 -19.85
CA ILE A 299 -4.31 10.64 -19.84
C ILE A 299 -4.25 11.23 -21.25
N LEU A 300 -5.39 11.25 -21.94
CA LEU A 300 -5.53 11.98 -23.20
C LEU A 300 -5.70 13.47 -22.91
N ILE A 301 -4.59 14.21 -22.97
CA ILE A 301 -4.63 15.67 -22.91
C ILE A 301 -5.10 16.18 -24.27
N ARG A 302 -6.30 16.76 -24.32
CA ARG A 302 -6.72 17.57 -25.49
C ARG A 302 -5.82 18.80 -25.54
N GLN A 303 -4.91 18.85 -26.52
CA GLN A 303 -4.30 20.11 -26.93
C GLN A 303 -5.40 20.98 -27.55
N TYR A 304 -5.66 22.12 -26.92
CA TYR A 304 -6.43 23.21 -27.52
C TYR A 304 -5.54 24.05 -28.42
#